data_AF-A0A3R7IZ13-F1
#
_entry.id   AF-A0A3R7IZ13-F1
#
_cell.length_a   1.000
_cell.length_b   1.000
_cell.length_c   1.000
_cell.angle_alpha   90.00
_cell.angle_beta   90.00
_cell.angle_gamma   90.00
#
_symmetry.space_group_name_H-M   'P 1'
#
loop_
_entity.id
_entity.type
_entity.pdbx_description
1 polymer ?
#
loop_
_entity_poly.entity_id
_entity_poly.type
_entity_poly.pdbx_seq_one_letter_code
_entity_poly.pdbx_strand_id
1 'polypeptide(L)'
;MIAIVVSRADSASAHIGERLLEVGDWTAREDGSRPDADGGGTYYRTEGFELRQFDDLHIRLSDPTAAFDCDPAFLAFVSRHSGETGRLLTAHVTGNFGGAEYGGEPESLARAAPGAEKRVVEALARHAPEGYEVGIECTHHGPTDVAVPSLFVELGSDEPQWEDSDAARAVARAVLDLRGTGADLTADDAAAAADAGDAGSRPRHVVGFGGGHYAPRFTRIVRETEWAVGHVGADWALGELGAPDANRRVIEAAFERSRAERAVIDGDRPDLAAVIEDLGYGVVSETWVREVGDAPLALVERLEAEIGSVDDGLRFGAVALGDDAVDDDALDPDSEAVEGDSDAVGDAVRVRDLPADLLARAQGLDADAARAAVERVAVAFDTEQGGARAAGRVAFSTASEAPGYADLIEGLVDVLETGYDAVEVSREETAVVARETAFDPSLAAERGVPEGPAFGRLADGEPVEVGGETVTPEAVSRARTDRFPIDGAALK
;
A
#
# COMPACT_ATOMS: atom_id res chain seq x y z
N MET A 1 -17.03 15.54 -14.20
CA MET A 1 -17.56 14.58 -15.20
C MET A 1 -16.37 13.87 -15.83
N ILE A 2 -16.50 12.64 -16.31
CA ILE A 2 -15.42 11.91 -16.99
C ILE A 2 -15.67 11.97 -18.50
N ALA A 3 -14.63 12.27 -19.28
CA ALA A 3 -14.71 12.35 -20.73
C ALA A 3 -14.11 11.08 -21.36
N ILE A 4 -14.92 10.35 -22.12
CA ILE A 4 -14.52 9.11 -22.80
C ILE A 4 -14.19 9.41 -24.26
N VAL A 5 -12.97 9.04 -24.67
CA VAL A 5 -12.44 9.26 -26.02
C VAL A 5 -12.40 7.93 -26.78
N VAL A 6 -13.21 7.82 -27.83
CA VAL A 6 -13.24 6.68 -28.76
C VAL A 6 -12.59 7.07 -30.07
N SER A 7 -11.74 6.21 -30.64
CA SER A 7 -11.15 6.40 -31.97
C SER A 7 -11.81 5.47 -32.98
N ARG A 8 -12.18 6.01 -34.15
CA ARG A 8 -12.70 5.24 -35.29
C ARG A 8 -11.59 4.57 -36.09
N ALA A 9 -10.34 5.03 -35.95
CA ALA A 9 -9.17 4.39 -36.56
C ALA A 9 -8.66 3.17 -35.77
N ASP A 10 -9.16 2.95 -34.55
CA ASP A 10 -8.83 1.81 -33.70
C ASP A 10 -10.04 0.86 -33.59
N SER A 11 -9.89 -0.36 -34.11
CA SER A 11 -10.95 -1.36 -34.11
C SER A 11 -11.36 -1.81 -32.70
N ALA A 12 -10.43 -1.91 -31.75
CA ALA A 12 -10.77 -2.26 -30.37
C ALA A 12 -11.48 -1.09 -29.70
N SER A 13 -11.01 0.14 -29.91
CA SER A 13 -11.66 1.35 -29.39
C SER A 13 -13.10 1.49 -29.88
N ALA A 14 -13.32 1.36 -31.19
CA ALA A 14 -14.66 1.40 -31.77
C ALA A 14 -15.56 0.31 -31.17
N HIS A 15 -15.03 -0.90 -31.02
CA HIS A 15 -15.76 -2.01 -30.42
C HIS A 15 -16.09 -1.78 -28.94
N ILE A 16 -15.15 -1.25 -28.13
CA ILE A 16 -15.41 -0.85 -26.74
C ILE A 16 -16.46 0.27 -26.70
N GLY A 17 -16.39 1.24 -27.62
CA GLY A 17 -17.38 2.30 -27.78
C GLY A 17 -18.79 1.75 -28.02
N GLU A 18 -18.94 0.74 -28.88
CA GLU A 18 -20.22 0.05 -29.08
C GLU A 18 -20.72 -0.62 -27.78
N ARG A 19 -19.83 -1.29 -27.03
CA ARG A 19 -20.20 -1.93 -25.76
C ARG A 19 -20.55 -0.91 -24.69
N LEU A 20 -19.88 0.24 -24.62
CA LEU A 20 -20.23 1.34 -23.73
C LEU A 20 -21.66 1.80 -23.97
N LEU A 21 -22.03 2.04 -25.23
CA LEU A 21 -23.38 2.45 -25.62
C LEU A 21 -24.43 1.37 -25.36
N GLU A 22 -24.07 0.08 -25.41
CA GLU A 22 -24.95 -1.04 -25.09
C GLU A 22 -25.24 -1.17 -23.59
N VAL A 23 -24.22 -0.99 -22.73
CA VAL A 23 -24.35 -1.26 -21.29
C VAL A 23 -24.82 -0.07 -20.47
N GLY A 24 -24.65 1.17 -20.97
CA GLY A 24 -25.05 2.40 -20.27
C GLY A 24 -26.39 2.96 -20.74
N ASP A 25 -27.02 3.78 -19.90
CA ASP A 25 -28.21 4.56 -20.27
C ASP A 25 -27.79 5.91 -20.86
N TRP A 26 -27.55 5.92 -22.18
CA TRP A 26 -27.00 7.08 -22.88
C TRP A 26 -28.08 7.89 -23.60
N THR A 27 -27.96 9.21 -23.49
CA THR A 27 -28.73 10.17 -24.29
C THR A 27 -27.86 10.73 -25.40
N ALA A 28 -28.26 10.52 -26.66
CA ALA A 28 -27.62 11.11 -27.82
C ALA A 28 -27.84 12.63 -27.87
N ARG A 29 -26.83 13.36 -28.31
CA ARG A 29 -26.77 14.81 -28.48
C ARG A 29 -26.06 15.14 -29.79
N GLU A 30 -26.18 16.38 -30.24
CA GLU A 30 -25.60 16.87 -31.49
C GLU A 30 -24.76 18.12 -31.24
N ASP A 31 -23.54 18.15 -31.78
CA ASP A 31 -22.62 19.27 -31.77
C ASP A 31 -22.22 19.65 -33.20
N GLY A 32 -22.94 20.62 -33.77
CA GLY A 32 -22.64 21.18 -35.08
C GLY A 32 -21.59 22.29 -35.08
N SER A 33 -20.98 22.62 -33.94
CA SER A 33 -20.00 23.71 -33.84
C SER A 33 -18.60 23.34 -34.35
N ARG A 34 -18.39 22.06 -34.63
CA ARG A 34 -17.10 21.46 -34.98
C ARG A 34 -17.26 20.23 -35.90
N PRO A 35 -16.19 19.75 -36.53
CA PRO A 35 -16.24 18.56 -37.38
C PRO A 35 -16.51 17.26 -36.61
N ASP A 36 -17.27 16.33 -37.19
CA ASP A 36 -17.51 14.97 -36.64
C ASP A 36 -16.21 14.16 -36.49
N ALA A 37 -15.21 14.42 -37.33
CA ALA A 37 -13.88 13.82 -37.22
C ALA A 37 -13.15 14.22 -35.93
N ASP A 38 -13.49 15.38 -35.34
CA ASP A 38 -12.83 15.99 -34.19
C ASP A 38 -13.72 15.94 -32.93
N GLY A 39 -14.57 14.92 -32.80
CA GLY A 39 -15.49 14.80 -31.67
C GLY A 39 -16.74 15.66 -31.77
N GLY A 40 -17.06 16.18 -32.96
CA GLY A 40 -18.34 16.83 -33.28
C GLY A 40 -19.47 15.86 -33.60
N GLY A 41 -20.50 16.36 -34.26
CA GLY A 41 -21.62 15.54 -34.71
C GLY A 41 -22.37 14.92 -33.54
N THR A 42 -22.67 13.62 -33.64
CA THR A 42 -23.39 12.91 -32.58
C THR A 42 -22.45 12.55 -31.42
N TYR A 43 -22.78 12.97 -30.21
CA TYR A 43 -22.10 12.56 -28.98
C TYR A 43 -23.10 12.04 -27.95
N TYR A 44 -22.60 11.40 -26.89
CA TYR A 44 -23.46 10.73 -25.91
C TYR A 44 -23.18 11.20 -24.50
N ARG A 45 -24.24 11.37 -23.70
CA ARG A 45 -24.13 11.65 -22.26
C ARG A 45 -24.89 10.65 -21.43
N THR A 46 -24.32 10.32 -20.29
CA THR A 46 -25.02 9.68 -19.18
C THR A 46 -24.60 10.35 -17.88
N GLU A 47 -25.19 9.94 -16.76
CA GLU A 47 -24.79 10.44 -15.46
C GLU A 47 -23.29 10.16 -15.20
N GLY A 48 -22.53 11.23 -14.98
CA GLY A 48 -21.09 11.17 -14.72
C GLY A 48 -20.19 11.16 -15.96
N PHE A 49 -20.71 10.96 -17.17
CA PHE A 49 -19.90 10.74 -18.38
C PHE A 49 -20.38 11.49 -19.63
N GLU A 50 -19.41 11.89 -20.47
CA GLU A 50 -19.62 12.29 -21.86
C GLU A 50 -18.70 11.46 -22.76
N LEU A 51 -19.25 10.90 -23.85
CA LEU A 51 -18.51 10.08 -24.82
C LEU A 51 -18.51 10.77 -26.18
N ARG A 52 -17.31 10.92 -26.74
CA ARG A 52 -17.08 11.46 -28.09
C ARG A 52 -16.18 10.56 -28.91
N GLN A 53 -16.39 10.59 -30.23
CA GLN A 53 -15.67 9.77 -31.21
C GLN A 53 -14.81 10.65 -32.11
N PHE A 54 -13.59 10.21 -32.41
CA PHE A 54 -12.61 10.91 -33.22
C PHE A 54 -12.16 10.01 -34.38
N ASP A 55 -11.82 10.59 -35.53
CA ASP A 55 -11.38 9.82 -36.70
C ASP A 55 -9.92 9.36 -36.56
N ASP A 56 -9.08 10.17 -35.92
CA ASP A 56 -7.65 9.87 -35.74
C ASP A 56 -7.39 8.89 -34.58
N LEU A 57 -6.24 8.21 -34.63
CA LEU A 57 -5.74 7.39 -33.51
C LEU A 57 -5.46 8.27 -32.29
N HIS A 58 -5.81 7.79 -31.09
CA HIS A 58 -5.66 8.55 -29.84
C HIS A 58 -4.24 9.08 -29.63
N ILE A 59 -3.23 8.26 -29.94
CA ILE A 59 -1.82 8.60 -29.78
C ILE A 59 -1.35 9.78 -30.64
N ARG A 60 -2.14 10.17 -31.67
CA ARG A 60 -1.86 11.29 -32.56
C ARG A 60 -2.73 12.52 -32.29
N LEU A 61 -3.68 12.42 -31.38
CA LEU A 61 -4.42 13.57 -30.90
C LEU A 61 -3.47 14.50 -30.13
N SER A 62 -3.71 15.80 -30.15
CA SER A 62 -2.96 16.76 -29.32
C SER A 62 -3.62 16.89 -27.95
N ASP A 63 -4.76 17.60 -27.87
CA ASP A 63 -5.58 17.71 -26.68
C ASP A 63 -7.07 17.60 -27.07
N PRO A 64 -7.74 16.47 -26.77
CA PRO A 64 -9.17 16.32 -27.05
C PRO A 64 -10.04 16.97 -25.97
N THR A 65 -9.48 17.59 -24.92
CA THR A 65 -10.28 18.19 -23.83
C THR A 65 -11.24 19.26 -24.33
N ALA A 66 -10.77 20.14 -25.21
CA ALA A 66 -11.59 21.20 -25.81
C ALA A 66 -12.79 20.65 -26.60
N ALA A 67 -12.77 19.35 -26.91
CA ALA A 67 -13.90 18.70 -27.52
C ALA A 67 -15.04 18.40 -26.51
N PHE A 68 -14.84 18.41 -25.22
CA PHE A 68 -15.95 18.11 -24.31
C PHE A 68 -16.68 19.40 -23.93
N ASP A 69 -18.01 19.33 -23.84
CA ASP A 69 -18.82 20.49 -23.40
C ASP A 69 -18.80 20.64 -21.86
N CYS A 70 -18.26 19.64 -21.16
CA CYS A 70 -18.04 19.64 -19.73
C CYS A 70 -16.61 20.08 -19.41
N ASP A 71 -16.36 20.39 -18.14
CA ASP A 71 -15.01 20.45 -17.58
C ASP A 71 -14.69 19.05 -17.02
N PRO A 72 -13.94 18.21 -17.76
CA PRO A 72 -13.72 16.83 -17.34
C PRO A 72 -12.71 16.77 -16.19
N ALA A 73 -13.01 15.94 -15.19
CA ALA A 73 -12.07 15.63 -14.12
C ALA A 73 -10.83 14.92 -14.68
N PHE A 74 -11.04 14.05 -15.67
CA PHE A 74 -10.00 13.41 -16.47
C PHE A 74 -10.57 12.84 -17.78
N LEU A 75 -9.68 12.49 -18.70
CA LEU A 75 -9.97 11.79 -19.94
C LEU A 75 -9.66 10.30 -19.83
N ALA A 76 -10.62 9.45 -20.22
CA ALA A 76 -10.43 8.01 -20.38
C ALA A 76 -10.39 7.66 -21.88
N PHE A 77 -9.20 7.32 -22.36
CA PHE A 77 -8.98 6.82 -23.70
C PHE A 77 -9.24 5.32 -23.73
N VAL A 78 -10.32 4.88 -24.38
CA VAL A 78 -10.53 3.44 -24.61
C VAL A 78 -9.82 3.04 -25.88
N SER A 79 -8.86 2.12 -25.79
CA SER A 79 -7.87 1.89 -26.86
C SER A 79 -7.55 0.39 -26.98
N ARG A 80 -6.88 0.01 -28.06
CA ARG A 80 -6.21 -1.29 -28.15
C ARG A 80 -4.84 -1.22 -27.47
N HIS A 81 -4.47 -2.30 -26.80
CA HIS A 81 -3.07 -2.66 -26.59
C HIS A 81 -2.62 -3.55 -27.76
N SER A 82 -1.42 -3.30 -28.30
CA SER A 82 -0.82 -4.13 -29.36
C SER A 82 0.53 -4.70 -28.92
N GLY A 83 0.62 -6.01 -28.81
CA GLY A 83 1.82 -6.70 -28.34
C GLY A 83 1.72 -8.22 -28.41
N GLU A 84 2.68 -8.91 -27.80
CA GLU A 84 2.78 -10.38 -27.79
C GLU A 84 2.39 -10.99 -26.42
N THR A 85 1.43 -10.40 -25.71
CA THR A 85 0.97 -10.86 -24.39
C THR A 85 -0.23 -11.81 -24.43
N GLY A 86 -0.96 -11.85 -25.53
CA GLY A 86 -2.25 -12.52 -25.60
C GLY A 86 -3.31 -11.75 -24.83
N ARG A 87 -4.15 -12.46 -24.07
CA ARG A 87 -5.33 -11.91 -23.39
C ARG A 87 -4.97 -11.00 -22.23
N LEU A 88 -5.06 -9.69 -22.44
CA LEU A 88 -4.65 -8.67 -21.47
C LEU A 88 -5.63 -7.50 -21.46
N LEU A 89 -6.00 -7.04 -20.27
CA LEU A 89 -6.68 -5.77 -20.05
C LEU A 89 -5.79 -4.87 -19.18
N THR A 90 -5.53 -3.66 -19.63
CA THR A 90 -4.54 -2.77 -18.99
C THR A 90 -5.06 -1.36 -18.83
N ALA A 91 -4.37 -0.60 -17.98
CA ALA A 91 -4.44 0.84 -17.96
C ALA A 91 -3.05 1.44 -17.79
N HIS A 92 -2.84 2.64 -18.34
CA HIS A 92 -1.60 3.40 -18.14
C HIS A 92 -1.79 4.87 -18.45
N VAL A 93 -0.85 5.67 -17.98
CA VAL A 93 -0.73 7.10 -18.31
C VAL A 93 0.28 7.31 -19.44
N THR A 94 0.07 8.37 -20.23
CA THR A 94 0.90 8.68 -21.39
C THR A 94 2.06 9.60 -21.06
N GLY A 95 3.14 9.48 -21.82
CA GLY A 95 4.39 10.19 -21.56
C GLY A 95 5.57 9.56 -22.28
N ASN A 96 6.57 10.37 -22.58
CA ASN A 96 7.83 9.94 -23.14
C ASN A 96 8.96 10.39 -22.20
N PHE A 97 9.64 9.45 -21.53
CA PHE A 97 10.86 9.77 -20.80
C PHE A 97 12.01 10.10 -21.77
N GLY A 98 12.07 9.41 -22.90
CA GLY A 98 13.08 9.60 -23.95
C GLY A 98 12.44 10.13 -25.25
N GLY A 99 12.56 9.35 -26.33
CA GLY A 99 12.02 9.71 -27.64
C GLY A 99 10.50 9.60 -27.74
N ALA A 100 9.91 10.19 -28.79
CA ALA A 100 8.46 10.24 -29.00
C ALA A 100 8.02 9.65 -30.35
N GLU A 101 8.40 8.39 -30.63
CA GLU A 101 8.10 7.72 -31.91
C GLU A 101 6.58 7.53 -32.13
N TYR A 102 5.86 7.31 -31.04
CA TYR A 102 4.43 6.99 -31.01
C TYR A 102 3.57 8.16 -30.49
N GLY A 103 3.96 9.39 -30.82
CA GLY A 103 3.18 10.60 -30.54
C GLY A 103 3.58 11.31 -29.26
N GLY A 104 3.05 12.52 -29.08
CA GLY A 104 3.50 13.46 -28.06
C GLY A 104 4.88 14.05 -28.38
N GLU A 105 5.48 14.68 -27.37
CA GLU A 105 6.81 15.30 -27.45
C GLU A 105 7.83 14.46 -26.67
N PRO A 106 9.12 14.46 -27.06
CA PRO A 106 10.19 13.83 -26.29
C PRO A 106 10.30 14.47 -24.89
N GLU A 107 10.74 13.68 -23.90
CA GLU A 107 10.98 14.16 -22.53
C GLU A 107 9.78 14.91 -21.91
N SER A 108 8.56 14.50 -22.27
CA SER A 108 7.30 15.15 -21.89
C SER A 108 6.30 14.12 -21.36
N LEU A 109 5.68 14.43 -20.22
CA LEU A 109 4.77 13.55 -19.51
C LEU A 109 3.40 14.22 -19.37
N ALA A 110 2.32 13.50 -19.73
CA ALA A 110 0.97 13.99 -19.56
C ALA A 110 0.62 14.11 -18.07
N ARG A 111 -0.45 14.82 -17.71
CA ARG A 111 -0.93 14.77 -16.34
C ARG A 111 -1.51 13.37 -16.06
N ALA A 112 -0.93 12.65 -15.09
CA ALA A 112 -1.40 11.33 -14.69
C ALA A 112 -2.74 11.41 -13.95
N ALA A 113 -3.48 10.30 -13.94
CA ALA A 113 -4.70 10.12 -13.15
C ALA A 113 -4.59 8.87 -12.24
N PRO A 114 -3.73 8.88 -11.19
CA PRO A 114 -3.44 7.69 -10.39
C PRO A 114 -4.67 7.08 -9.69
N GLY A 115 -5.58 7.92 -9.17
CA GLY A 115 -6.83 7.46 -8.54
C GLY A 115 -7.75 6.76 -9.54
N ALA A 116 -7.87 7.33 -10.74
CA ALA A 116 -8.63 6.72 -11.83
C ALA A 116 -7.99 5.41 -12.32
N GLU A 117 -6.66 5.37 -12.48
CA GLU A 117 -5.94 4.16 -12.88
C GLU A 117 -6.14 3.03 -11.87
N LYS A 118 -5.97 3.33 -10.58
CA LYS A 118 -6.20 2.36 -9.51
C LYS A 118 -7.63 1.80 -9.56
N ARG A 119 -8.62 2.68 -9.67
CA ARG A 119 -10.02 2.30 -9.69
C ARG A 119 -10.40 1.49 -10.93
N VAL A 120 -9.89 1.84 -12.11
CA VAL A 120 -10.21 1.12 -13.35
C VAL A 120 -9.55 -0.24 -13.36
N VAL A 121 -8.31 -0.39 -12.87
CA VAL A 121 -7.63 -1.70 -12.77
C VAL A 121 -8.38 -2.65 -11.83
N GLU A 122 -8.86 -2.14 -10.69
CA GLU A 122 -9.73 -2.91 -9.80
C GLU A 122 -11.03 -3.33 -10.51
N ALA A 123 -11.63 -2.43 -11.29
CA ALA A 123 -12.86 -2.73 -12.03
C ALA A 123 -12.61 -3.71 -13.19
N LEU A 124 -11.51 -3.60 -13.91
CA LEU A 124 -11.09 -4.56 -14.94
C LEU A 124 -10.94 -5.95 -14.31
N ALA A 125 -10.28 -6.07 -13.16
CA ALA A 125 -10.13 -7.35 -12.45
C ALA A 125 -11.47 -7.97 -12.04
N ARG A 126 -12.49 -7.16 -11.73
CA ARG A 126 -13.84 -7.63 -11.41
C ARG A 126 -14.62 -8.10 -12.64
N HIS A 127 -14.42 -7.48 -13.80
CA HIS A 127 -15.20 -7.74 -15.01
C HIS A 127 -14.49 -8.63 -16.04
N ALA A 128 -13.18 -8.85 -15.90
CA ALA A 128 -12.36 -9.59 -16.87
C ALA A 128 -12.91 -11.00 -17.14
N PRO A 129 -13.03 -11.40 -18.41
CA PRO A 129 -13.35 -12.78 -18.77
C PRO A 129 -12.24 -13.75 -18.33
N GLU A 130 -12.59 -15.03 -18.21
CA GLU A 130 -11.63 -16.08 -17.83
C GLU A 130 -10.42 -16.11 -18.78
N GLY A 131 -9.22 -16.08 -18.19
CA GLY A 131 -7.95 -16.14 -18.92
C GLY A 131 -7.43 -14.81 -19.44
N TYR A 132 -8.10 -13.68 -19.16
CA TYR A 132 -7.49 -12.36 -19.32
C TYR A 132 -6.68 -12.00 -18.07
N GLU A 133 -5.43 -11.60 -18.29
CA GLU A 133 -4.63 -10.95 -17.27
C GLU A 133 -5.05 -9.47 -17.14
N VAL A 134 -4.85 -8.91 -15.94
CA VAL A 134 -5.17 -7.51 -15.63
C VAL A 134 -3.99 -6.86 -14.92
N GLY A 135 -3.59 -5.68 -15.38
CA GLY A 135 -2.50 -4.93 -14.75
C GLY A 135 -2.38 -3.51 -15.30
N ILE A 136 -1.25 -2.88 -15.02
CA ILE A 136 -0.88 -1.60 -15.62
C ILE A 136 0.27 -1.77 -16.61
N GLU A 137 0.44 -0.78 -17.48
CA GLU A 137 1.63 -0.64 -18.32
C GLU A 137 2.51 0.50 -17.84
N CYS A 138 3.77 0.51 -18.26
CA CYS A 138 4.66 1.63 -18.02
C CYS A 138 4.20 2.88 -18.79
N THR A 139 4.70 4.05 -18.41
CA THR A 139 4.40 5.29 -19.12
C THR A 139 5.08 5.28 -20.49
N HIS A 140 4.28 5.40 -21.54
CA HIS A 140 4.76 5.43 -22.91
C HIS A 140 3.77 6.15 -23.86
N HIS A 141 4.29 6.53 -25.03
CA HIS A 141 3.57 7.15 -26.16
C HIS A 141 2.80 8.45 -25.83
N GLY A 142 2.24 9.06 -26.88
CA GLY A 142 1.42 10.26 -26.76
C GLY A 142 -0.07 9.98 -26.53
N PRO A 143 -0.89 11.01 -26.29
CA PRO A 143 -0.52 12.43 -26.20
C PRO A 143 0.20 12.78 -24.91
N THR A 144 1.05 13.81 -24.94
CA THR A 144 1.75 14.33 -23.76
C THR A 144 1.24 15.71 -23.32
N ASP A 145 0.64 16.46 -24.23
CA ASP A 145 0.13 17.83 -23.99
C ASP A 145 -1.39 17.83 -23.85
N VAL A 146 -1.89 17.16 -22.81
CA VAL A 146 -3.32 17.05 -22.49
C VAL A 146 -3.65 18.03 -21.35
N ALA A 147 -4.71 18.80 -21.49
CA ALA A 147 -5.03 19.88 -20.54
C ALA A 147 -5.52 19.38 -19.17
N VAL A 148 -6.09 18.18 -19.12
CA VAL A 148 -6.59 17.53 -17.89
C VAL A 148 -5.87 16.21 -17.65
N PRO A 149 -5.94 15.65 -16.43
CA PRO A 149 -5.45 14.29 -16.18
C PRO A 149 -6.01 13.29 -17.19
N SER A 150 -5.23 12.27 -17.55
CA SER A 150 -5.70 11.26 -18.49
C SER A 150 -5.04 9.90 -18.32
N LEU A 151 -5.75 8.86 -18.77
CA LEU A 151 -5.28 7.49 -18.84
C LEU A 151 -5.86 6.76 -20.05
N PHE A 152 -5.13 5.75 -20.50
CA PHE A 152 -5.60 4.74 -21.44
C PHE A 152 -6.17 3.55 -20.66
N VAL A 153 -7.23 2.94 -21.20
CA VAL A 153 -7.85 1.71 -20.70
C VAL A 153 -8.01 0.78 -21.89
N GLU A 154 -7.24 -0.30 -21.89
CA GLU A 154 -6.94 -1.02 -23.11
C GLU A 154 -7.41 -2.48 -23.13
N LEU A 155 -7.69 -2.93 -24.36
CA LEU A 155 -7.98 -4.33 -24.70
C LEU A 155 -6.87 -4.85 -25.59
N GLY A 156 -6.18 -5.90 -25.16
CA GLY A 156 -5.05 -6.47 -25.88
C GLY A 156 -5.05 -7.99 -25.99
N SER A 157 -4.15 -8.53 -26.82
CA SER A 157 -3.03 -7.81 -27.47
C SER A 157 -2.98 -7.92 -28.99
N ASP A 158 -3.90 -8.67 -29.60
CA ASP A 158 -4.03 -8.84 -31.04
C ASP A 158 -5.50 -8.90 -31.52
N GLU A 159 -5.70 -9.03 -32.83
CA GLU A 159 -7.01 -8.99 -33.50
C GLU A 159 -8.06 -9.92 -32.85
N PRO A 160 -7.77 -11.22 -32.55
CA PRO A 160 -8.70 -12.07 -31.82
C PRO A 160 -9.18 -11.52 -30.47
N GLN A 161 -8.34 -10.76 -29.74
CA GLN A 161 -8.78 -10.12 -28.49
C GLN A 161 -9.51 -8.81 -28.75
N TRP A 162 -9.09 -8.01 -29.73
CA TRP A 162 -9.79 -6.77 -30.11
C TRP A 162 -11.23 -7.04 -30.56
N GLU A 163 -11.48 -8.20 -31.19
CA GLU A 163 -12.82 -8.66 -31.60
C GLU A 163 -13.62 -9.35 -30.48
N ASP A 164 -13.01 -9.62 -29.32
CA ASP A 164 -13.67 -10.31 -28.20
C ASP A 164 -14.73 -9.41 -27.54
N SER A 165 -16.00 -9.73 -27.79
CA SER A 165 -17.13 -8.94 -27.29
C SER A 165 -17.27 -8.98 -25.78
N ASP A 166 -16.85 -10.04 -25.11
CA ASP A 166 -16.94 -10.14 -23.65
C ASP A 166 -15.83 -9.31 -23.00
N ALA A 167 -14.62 -9.32 -23.58
CA ALA A 167 -13.52 -8.50 -23.14
C ALA A 167 -13.77 -6.99 -23.39
N ALA A 168 -14.27 -6.62 -24.57
CA ALA A 168 -14.68 -5.23 -24.85
C ALA A 168 -15.81 -4.75 -23.91
N ARG A 169 -16.75 -5.64 -23.57
CA ARG A 169 -17.81 -5.34 -22.59
C ARG A 169 -17.25 -5.21 -21.17
N ALA A 170 -16.22 -5.97 -20.82
CA ALA A 170 -15.53 -5.84 -19.53
C ALA A 170 -14.85 -4.47 -19.40
N VAL A 171 -14.12 -4.01 -20.43
CA VAL A 171 -13.54 -2.67 -20.45
C VAL A 171 -14.61 -1.59 -20.35
N ALA A 172 -15.69 -1.71 -21.12
CA ALA A 172 -16.82 -0.76 -21.06
C ALA A 172 -17.42 -0.64 -19.65
N ARG A 173 -17.63 -1.77 -18.95
CA ARG A 173 -18.12 -1.77 -17.57
C ARG A 173 -17.11 -1.20 -16.60
N ALA A 174 -15.83 -1.51 -16.76
CA ALA A 174 -14.77 -0.97 -15.91
C ALA A 174 -14.68 0.57 -16.01
N VAL A 175 -14.79 1.12 -17.22
CA VAL A 175 -14.82 2.58 -17.44
C VAL A 175 -16.06 3.22 -16.81
N LEU A 176 -17.24 2.60 -16.89
CA LEU A 176 -18.44 3.14 -16.23
C LEU A 176 -18.39 3.04 -14.70
N ASP A 177 -17.65 2.07 -14.15
CA ASP A 177 -17.40 1.92 -12.71
C ASP A 177 -16.49 3.03 -12.13
N LEU A 178 -15.89 3.87 -12.98
CA LEU A 178 -15.19 5.10 -12.57
C LEU A 178 -16.13 6.23 -12.16
N ARG A 179 -17.45 6.03 -12.20
CA ARG A 179 -18.41 7.07 -11.82
C ARG A 179 -18.13 7.52 -10.39
N GLY A 180 -17.94 8.84 -10.23
CA GLY A 180 -17.69 9.45 -8.92
C GLY A 180 -16.24 9.38 -8.46
N THR A 181 -15.33 8.83 -9.27
CA THR A 181 -13.89 8.78 -8.99
C THR A 181 -13.20 10.07 -9.44
N GLY A 182 -12.26 10.57 -8.64
CA GLY A 182 -11.33 11.65 -8.98
C GLY A 182 -10.15 11.19 -9.82
N ALA A 183 -9.38 12.15 -10.37
CA ALA A 183 -8.12 11.82 -11.06
C ALA A 183 -7.03 11.36 -10.07
N ASP A 184 -7.01 11.97 -8.89
CA ASP A 184 -6.09 11.69 -7.80
C ASP A 184 -6.77 10.77 -6.78
N LEU A 185 -5.99 9.98 -6.04
CA LEU A 185 -6.43 9.20 -4.89
C LEU A 185 -6.26 10.04 -3.63
N THR A 186 -7.37 10.58 -3.14
CA THR A 186 -7.44 11.39 -1.92
C THR A 186 -8.03 10.57 -0.77
N ALA A 187 -7.79 10.98 0.48
CA ALA A 187 -8.35 10.30 1.65
C ALA A 187 -9.89 10.22 1.61
N ASP A 188 -10.54 11.23 1.02
CA ASP A 188 -12.00 11.33 0.87
C ASP A 188 -12.58 10.39 -0.20
N ASP A 189 -11.78 9.80 -1.08
CA ASP A 189 -12.28 8.85 -2.09
C ASP A 189 -12.73 7.51 -1.48
N ALA A 190 -12.39 7.23 -0.21
CA ALA A 190 -12.96 6.13 0.57
C ALA A 190 -14.41 6.41 1.03
N ALA A 191 -14.86 7.67 0.99
CA ALA A 191 -16.20 8.11 1.35
C ALA A 191 -16.79 9.02 0.25
N ALA A 192 -17.30 8.40 -0.81
CA ALA A 192 -17.89 9.02 -2.00
C ALA A 192 -18.43 10.48 -1.87
N ALA A 193 -17.84 11.33 -2.72
CA ALA A 193 -18.39 12.48 -3.44
C ALA A 193 -18.56 13.84 -2.72
N ALA A 194 -17.92 14.83 -3.38
CA ALA A 194 -18.26 16.24 -3.47
C ALA A 194 -17.72 17.19 -2.37
N ASP A 195 -16.45 17.58 -2.49
CA ASP A 195 -16.09 18.98 -2.71
C ASP A 195 -14.68 19.06 -3.35
N ALA A 196 -14.58 19.61 -4.55
CA ALA A 196 -13.30 19.91 -5.17
C ALA A 196 -12.77 21.20 -4.53
N GLY A 197 -12.21 21.06 -3.33
CA GLY A 197 -11.76 22.20 -2.54
C GLY A 197 -10.79 21.85 -1.41
N ASP A 198 -10.62 20.58 -1.06
CA ASP A 198 -9.64 20.23 -0.04
C ASP A 198 -8.25 20.05 -0.65
N ALA A 199 -7.36 20.98 -0.32
CA ALA A 199 -5.96 21.00 -0.69
C ALA A 199 -5.05 20.47 0.43
N GLY A 200 -5.61 19.98 1.54
CA GLY A 200 -4.87 19.59 2.75
C GLY A 200 -4.29 18.17 2.70
N SER A 201 -4.97 17.20 2.08
CA SER A 201 -4.51 15.80 2.10
C SER A 201 -3.44 15.50 1.04
N ARG A 202 -2.25 15.10 1.49
CA ARG A 202 -1.18 14.56 0.62
C ARG A 202 -1.65 13.23 0.00
N PRO A 203 -1.81 13.13 -1.34
CA PRO A 203 -2.37 11.94 -1.97
C PRO A 203 -1.42 10.75 -1.85
N ARG A 204 -1.97 9.54 -1.72
CA ARG A 204 -1.21 8.28 -1.61
C ARG A 204 -0.71 7.81 -2.96
N HIS A 205 0.14 8.61 -3.59
CA HIS A 205 0.70 8.36 -4.90
C HIS A 205 2.20 8.06 -4.83
N VAL A 206 2.66 7.13 -5.68
CA VAL A 206 4.08 6.93 -5.94
C VAL A 206 4.41 7.04 -7.44
N VAL A 207 5.63 7.49 -7.74
CA VAL A 207 6.25 7.31 -9.06
C VAL A 207 6.98 5.98 -9.10
N GLY A 208 6.83 5.24 -10.18
CA GLY A 208 7.58 4.01 -10.43
C GLY A 208 8.80 4.22 -11.31
N PHE A 209 9.93 3.60 -10.95
CA PHE A 209 11.11 3.57 -11.82
C PHE A 209 11.66 2.15 -11.94
N GLY A 210 11.97 1.72 -13.16
CA GLY A 210 12.54 0.42 -13.48
C GLY A 210 11.50 -0.65 -13.85
N GLY A 211 11.99 -1.85 -14.14
CA GLY A 211 11.18 -2.98 -14.57
C GLY A 211 10.83 -2.96 -16.06
N GLY A 212 10.00 -3.92 -16.47
CA GLY A 212 9.57 -4.08 -17.86
C GLY A 212 8.29 -3.30 -18.21
N HIS A 213 7.85 -3.44 -19.47
CA HIS A 213 6.66 -2.77 -20.01
C HIS A 213 5.39 -2.98 -19.19
N TYR A 214 5.13 -4.20 -18.71
CA TYR A 214 3.94 -4.55 -17.93
C TYR A 214 4.08 -4.37 -16.41
N ALA A 215 5.17 -3.72 -15.98
CA ALA A 215 5.29 -3.12 -14.64
C ALA A 215 4.74 -3.99 -13.47
N PRO A 216 5.14 -5.27 -13.31
CA PRO A 216 4.46 -6.20 -12.40
C PRO A 216 4.55 -5.79 -10.92
N ARG A 217 5.64 -5.14 -10.51
CA ARG A 217 5.78 -4.55 -9.17
C ARG A 217 4.73 -3.48 -8.91
N PHE A 218 4.57 -2.57 -9.85
CA PHE A 218 3.64 -1.45 -9.75
C PHE A 218 2.18 -1.91 -9.90
N THR A 219 1.92 -2.95 -10.72
CA THR A 219 0.63 -3.64 -10.74
C THR A 219 0.25 -4.19 -9.37
N ARG A 220 1.19 -4.80 -8.62
CA ARG A 220 0.91 -5.24 -7.25
C ARG A 220 0.59 -4.08 -6.32
N ILE A 221 1.34 -2.99 -6.39
CA ILE A 221 1.07 -1.78 -5.59
C ILE A 221 -0.36 -1.30 -5.84
N VAL A 222 -0.74 -1.11 -7.11
CA VAL A 222 -2.08 -0.67 -7.49
C VAL A 222 -3.18 -1.60 -6.96
N ARG A 223 -2.98 -2.93 -7.07
CA ARG A 223 -4.02 -3.92 -6.76
C ARG A 223 -4.08 -4.38 -5.31
N GLU A 224 -3.00 -4.27 -4.56
CA GLU A 224 -2.84 -4.96 -3.27
C GLU A 224 -2.50 -4.02 -2.10
N THR A 225 -2.49 -2.71 -2.32
CA THR A 225 -2.18 -1.70 -1.29
C THR A 225 -3.15 -0.54 -1.37
N GLU A 226 -3.12 0.36 -0.39
CA GLU A 226 -3.93 1.60 -0.39
C GLU A 226 -3.33 2.71 -1.27
N TRP A 227 -2.24 2.44 -2.00
CA TRP A 227 -1.55 3.43 -2.82
C TRP A 227 -1.89 3.33 -4.29
N ALA A 228 -1.83 4.45 -4.98
CA ALA A 228 -1.90 4.55 -6.44
C ALA A 228 -0.52 4.81 -7.04
N VAL A 229 -0.38 4.48 -8.32
CA VAL A 229 0.85 4.71 -9.08
C VAL A 229 0.56 5.76 -10.15
N GLY A 230 1.45 6.74 -10.28
CA GLY A 230 1.41 7.70 -11.39
C GLY A 230 2.30 7.23 -12.55
N HIS A 231 3.27 8.05 -12.93
CA HIS A 231 4.20 7.66 -13.98
C HIS A 231 5.08 6.48 -13.58
N VAL A 232 5.36 5.62 -14.56
CA VAL A 232 6.27 4.48 -14.43
C VAL A 232 7.32 4.54 -15.55
N GLY A 233 8.55 4.92 -15.20
CA GLY A 233 9.68 4.90 -16.13
C GLY A 233 10.32 3.52 -16.22
N ALA A 234 9.94 2.70 -17.21
CA ALA A 234 10.52 1.36 -17.41
C ALA A 234 12.01 1.40 -17.79
N ASP A 235 12.70 0.26 -17.66
CA ASP A 235 14.15 0.14 -17.87
C ASP A 235 14.62 0.66 -19.25
N TRP A 236 13.84 0.39 -20.31
CA TRP A 236 14.15 0.85 -21.65
C TRP A 236 13.98 2.37 -21.78
N ALA A 237 12.91 2.93 -21.19
CA ALA A 237 12.62 4.36 -21.22
C ALA A 237 13.67 5.16 -20.43
N LEU A 238 14.12 4.62 -19.30
CA LEU A 238 15.23 5.18 -18.53
C LEU A 238 16.58 5.04 -19.26
N GLY A 239 16.76 3.98 -20.04
CA GLY A 239 17.92 3.81 -20.92
C GLY A 239 17.99 4.89 -22.00
N GLU A 240 16.85 5.28 -22.57
CA GLU A 240 16.74 6.38 -23.54
C GLU A 240 16.92 7.75 -22.91
N LEU A 241 16.32 7.99 -21.74
CA LEU A 241 16.52 9.21 -20.95
C LEU A 241 18.01 9.44 -20.66
N GLY A 242 18.73 8.39 -20.30
CA GLY A 242 20.15 8.43 -19.97
C GLY A 242 20.42 8.79 -18.51
N ALA A 243 21.53 9.49 -18.24
CA ALA A 243 21.98 9.74 -16.88
C ALA A 243 20.97 10.59 -16.08
N PRO A 244 20.52 10.15 -14.89
CA PRO A 244 19.54 10.88 -14.08
C PRO A 244 19.93 12.34 -13.79
N ASP A 245 21.18 12.59 -13.42
CA ASP A 245 21.65 13.93 -13.07
C ASP A 245 21.61 14.93 -14.24
N ALA A 246 21.76 14.44 -15.47
CA ALA A 246 21.63 15.27 -16.67
C ALA A 246 20.16 15.58 -17.02
N ASN A 247 19.21 14.79 -16.49
CA ASN A 247 17.80 14.82 -16.87
C ASN A 247 16.86 15.02 -15.67
N ARG A 248 17.34 15.72 -14.64
CA ARG A 248 16.59 16.05 -13.41
C ARG A 248 15.18 16.57 -13.67
N ARG A 249 15.00 17.39 -14.71
CA ARG A 249 13.69 17.98 -15.06
C ARG A 249 12.64 16.94 -15.44
N VAL A 250 13.02 15.87 -16.15
CA VAL A 250 12.06 14.82 -16.54
C VAL A 250 11.70 13.96 -15.33
N ILE A 251 12.68 13.72 -14.44
CA ILE A 251 12.45 13.02 -13.18
C ILE A 251 11.51 13.83 -12.29
N GLU A 252 11.79 15.12 -12.07
CA GLU A 252 10.93 16.06 -11.35
C GLU A 252 9.53 16.14 -11.96
N ALA A 253 9.42 16.26 -13.29
CA ALA A 253 8.15 16.24 -13.98
C ALA A 253 7.35 14.95 -13.72
N ALA A 254 8.00 13.79 -13.56
CA ALA A 254 7.29 12.55 -13.23
C ALA A 254 6.58 12.63 -11.87
N PHE A 255 7.17 13.31 -10.87
CA PHE A 255 6.54 13.55 -9.57
C PHE A 255 5.43 14.60 -9.67
N GLU A 256 5.73 15.76 -10.27
CA GLU A 256 4.75 16.86 -10.43
C GLU A 256 3.51 16.40 -11.20
N ARG A 257 3.69 15.68 -12.31
CA ARG A 257 2.60 15.16 -13.14
C ARG A 257 1.86 13.99 -12.50
N SER A 258 2.44 13.34 -11.48
CA SER A 258 1.78 12.31 -10.68
C SER A 258 1.15 12.81 -9.38
N ARG A 259 1.41 14.07 -8.97
CA ARG A 259 1.19 14.53 -7.59
C ARG A 259 1.75 13.56 -6.55
N ALA A 260 2.95 13.05 -6.80
CA ALA A 260 3.59 12.12 -5.89
C ALA A 260 4.73 12.82 -5.16
N GLU A 261 4.93 12.43 -3.90
CA GLU A 261 6.09 12.87 -3.10
C GLU A 261 7.12 11.76 -2.92
N ARG A 262 6.76 10.54 -3.32
CA ARG A 262 7.54 9.32 -3.08
C ARG A 262 7.69 8.50 -4.35
N ALA A 263 8.76 7.75 -4.45
CA ALA A 263 9.02 6.82 -5.53
C ALA A 263 9.36 5.43 -5.02
N VAL A 264 8.96 4.43 -5.81
CA VAL A 264 9.41 3.04 -5.66
C VAL A 264 10.29 2.68 -6.85
N ILE A 265 11.50 2.19 -6.55
CA ILE A 265 12.47 1.78 -7.57
C ILE A 265 12.51 0.24 -7.68
N ASP A 266 12.28 -0.27 -8.88
CA ASP A 266 12.54 -1.67 -9.26
C ASP A 266 13.96 -1.82 -9.79
N GLY A 267 14.81 -2.49 -8.99
CA GLY A 267 16.22 -2.71 -9.27
C GLY A 267 17.16 -1.80 -8.47
N ASP A 268 18.46 -2.01 -8.65
CA ASP A 268 19.51 -1.25 -7.98
C ASP A 268 19.91 -0.02 -8.81
N ARG A 269 19.48 1.18 -8.38
CA ARG A 269 19.67 2.44 -9.11
C ARG A 269 20.07 3.59 -8.15
N PRO A 270 21.24 3.51 -7.49
CA PRO A 270 21.64 4.49 -6.47
C PRO A 270 21.79 5.90 -7.02
N ASP A 271 22.25 6.05 -8.27
CA ASP A 271 22.38 7.36 -8.93
C ASP A 271 21.02 8.03 -9.15
N LEU A 272 19.98 7.24 -9.45
CA LEU A 272 18.62 7.75 -9.60
C LEU A 272 18.03 8.10 -8.23
N ALA A 273 18.21 7.24 -7.24
CA ALA A 273 17.75 7.49 -5.87
C ALA A 273 18.35 8.80 -5.31
N ALA A 274 19.65 9.02 -5.47
CA ALA A 274 20.31 10.24 -5.05
C ALA A 274 19.76 11.50 -5.74
N VAL A 275 19.42 11.41 -7.03
CA VAL A 275 18.79 12.53 -7.75
C VAL A 275 17.37 12.81 -7.24
N ILE A 276 16.60 11.76 -6.94
CA ILE A 276 15.24 11.90 -6.39
C ILE A 276 15.30 12.59 -5.02
N GLU A 277 16.20 12.16 -4.14
CA GLU A 277 16.41 12.76 -2.82
C GLU A 277 16.90 14.21 -2.91
N ASP A 278 17.85 14.50 -3.82
CA ASP A 278 18.33 15.86 -4.08
C ASP A 278 17.24 16.80 -4.59
N LEU A 279 16.21 16.27 -5.26
CA LEU A 279 15.03 17.02 -5.71
C LEU A 279 13.99 17.23 -4.59
N GLY A 280 14.20 16.62 -3.42
CA GLY A 280 13.32 16.75 -2.26
C GLY A 280 12.21 15.70 -2.18
N TYR A 281 12.28 14.63 -2.97
CA TYR A 281 11.31 13.53 -2.95
C TYR A 281 11.85 12.33 -2.17
N GLY A 282 10.95 11.51 -1.61
CA GLY A 282 11.30 10.30 -0.88
C GLY A 282 11.48 9.09 -1.80
N VAL A 283 12.46 8.23 -1.51
CA VAL A 283 12.55 6.88 -2.08
C VAL A 283 12.13 5.88 -1.02
N VAL A 284 11.13 5.06 -1.33
CA VAL A 284 10.55 4.07 -0.42
C VAL A 284 10.50 2.69 -1.07
N SER A 285 10.51 1.64 -0.24
CA SER A 285 10.40 0.26 -0.71
C SER A 285 8.94 -0.16 -0.96
N GLU A 286 8.73 -1.27 -1.67
CA GLU A 286 7.38 -1.90 -1.75
C GLU A 286 6.89 -2.33 -0.35
N THR A 287 7.81 -2.69 0.55
CA THR A 287 7.48 -3.00 1.96
C THR A 287 6.96 -1.77 2.66
N TRP A 288 7.60 -0.61 2.52
CA TRP A 288 7.13 0.65 3.09
C TRP A 288 5.69 0.96 2.64
N VAL A 289 5.42 0.86 1.33
CA VAL A 289 4.07 1.11 0.77
C VAL A 289 3.01 0.17 1.36
N ARG A 290 3.35 -1.12 1.54
CA ARG A 290 2.44 -2.12 2.11
C ARG A 290 2.17 -1.93 3.59
N GLU A 291 3.24 -1.70 4.37
CA GLU A 291 3.14 -1.57 5.82
C GLU A 291 2.49 -0.24 6.23
N VAL A 292 2.79 0.85 5.51
CA VAL A 292 2.16 2.15 5.78
C VAL A 292 0.68 2.13 5.45
N GLY A 293 0.27 1.45 4.38
CA GLY A 293 -1.15 1.34 4.01
C GLY A 293 -1.84 2.70 3.98
N ASP A 294 -2.90 2.84 4.77
CA ASP A 294 -3.70 4.05 4.98
C ASP A 294 -3.31 4.85 6.24
N ALA A 295 -2.21 4.50 6.92
CA ALA A 295 -1.74 5.25 8.08
C ALA A 295 -1.43 6.72 7.71
N PRO A 296 -1.80 7.71 8.55
CA PRO A 296 -1.53 9.12 8.29
C PRO A 296 -0.03 9.40 8.10
N LEU A 297 0.35 10.13 7.05
CA LEU A 297 1.76 10.29 6.68
C LEU A 297 2.57 11.04 7.74
N ALA A 298 1.99 12.07 8.36
CA ALA A 298 2.64 12.80 9.47
C ALA A 298 2.92 11.87 10.67
N LEU A 299 2.02 10.93 10.96
CA LEU A 299 2.23 9.92 12.00
C LEU A 299 3.37 8.96 11.61
N VAL A 300 3.40 8.50 10.37
CA VAL A 300 4.46 7.62 9.85
C VAL A 300 5.82 8.30 10.00
N GLU A 301 5.95 9.55 9.52
CA GLU A 301 7.20 10.34 9.60
C GLU A 301 7.68 10.50 11.05
N ARG A 302 6.76 10.77 11.98
CA ARG A 302 7.06 10.85 13.41
C ARG A 302 7.54 9.50 13.96
N LEU A 303 6.83 8.41 13.66
CA LEU A 303 7.17 7.08 14.15
C LEU A 303 8.52 6.61 13.58
N GLU A 304 8.82 6.90 12.32
CA GLU A 304 10.13 6.59 11.75
C GLU A 304 11.27 7.36 12.43
N ALA A 305 11.03 8.62 12.82
CA ALA A 305 11.99 9.42 13.58
C ALA A 305 12.16 8.93 15.03
N GLU A 306 11.07 8.53 15.70
CA GLU A 306 11.09 8.13 17.10
C GLU A 306 11.45 6.67 17.32
N ILE A 307 11.17 5.76 16.39
CA ILE A 307 11.34 4.30 16.55
C ILE A 307 12.40 3.75 15.60
N GLY A 308 12.30 4.02 14.30
CA GLY A 308 13.15 3.48 13.24
C GLY A 308 12.37 3.37 11.94
N SER A 309 13.05 3.22 10.79
CA SER A 309 12.36 3.15 9.50
C SER A 309 11.54 1.86 9.33
N VAL A 310 10.56 1.86 8.44
CA VAL A 310 9.81 0.65 8.07
C VAL A 310 10.74 -0.41 7.48
N ASP A 311 11.72 0.01 6.69
CA ASP A 311 12.71 -0.87 6.08
C ASP A 311 13.63 -1.51 7.14
N ASP A 312 13.87 -0.83 8.27
CA ASP A 312 14.67 -1.36 9.38
C ASP A 312 13.88 -2.23 10.36
N GLY A 313 12.54 -2.11 10.41
CA GLY A 313 11.72 -2.96 11.29
C GLY A 313 10.44 -2.35 11.82
N LEU A 314 10.13 -1.07 11.58
CA LEU A 314 8.89 -0.47 12.07
C LEU A 314 7.65 -1.15 11.45
N ARG A 315 6.71 -1.57 12.29
CA ARG A 315 5.42 -2.17 11.90
C ARG A 315 4.28 -1.46 12.60
N PHE A 316 3.11 -1.45 11.98
CA PHE A 316 1.90 -0.84 12.52
C PHE A 316 1.06 -1.89 13.27
N GLY A 317 0.49 -1.49 14.40
CA GLY A 317 -0.35 -2.34 15.24
C GLY A 317 -1.84 -2.15 14.97
N ALA A 318 -2.68 -2.81 15.75
CA ALA A 318 -4.13 -2.82 15.58
C ALA A 318 -4.82 -1.57 16.14
N VAL A 319 -4.11 -0.72 16.90
CA VAL A 319 -4.68 0.51 17.48
C VAL A 319 -4.59 1.64 16.48
N ALA A 320 -5.72 2.00 15.87
CA ALA A 320 -5.84 3.21 15.07
C ALA A 320 -5.93 4.47 15.95
N LEU A 321 -5.38 5.58 15.47
CA LEU A 321 -5.65 6.90 16.02
C LEU A 321 -6.94 7.45 15.40
N GLY A 322 -7.78 8.11 16.20
CA GLY A 322 -8.99 8.74 15.67
C GLY A 322 -8.66 9.95 14.79
N ASP A 323 -9.57 10.29 13.87
CA ASP A 323 -9.40 11.38 12.89
C ASP A 323 -9.06 12.74 13.55
N ASP A 324 -9.60 13.00 14.75
CA ASP A 324 -9.34 14.24 15.51
C ASP A 324 -7.90 14.38 16.05
N ALA A 325 -7.06 13.35 15.94
CA ALA A 325 -5.70 13.33 16.49
C ALA A 325 -4.62 13.71 15.45
N VAL A 326 -5.00 13.91 14.20
CA VAL A 326 -4.06 14.04 13.07
C VAL A 326 -4.51 15.16 12.13
N ASP A 327 -4.37 16.41 12.58
CA ASP A 327 -4.50 17.57 11.70
C ASP A 327 -3.32 17.60 10.71
N ASP A 328 -3.56 17.17 9.46
CA ASP A 328 -2.60 17.27 8.34
C ASP A 328 -2.44 18.74 7.86
N ASP A 329 -3.35 19.63 8.29
CA ASP A 329 -3.40 21.06 7.96
C ASP A 329 -2.28 21.91 8.61
N ALA A 330 -1.55 21.36 9.60
CA ALA A 330 -0.52 22.10 10.35
C ALA A 330 0.80 22.31 9.58
N LEU A 331 0.88 21.93 8.30
CA LEU A 331 2.11 21.97 7.49
C LEU A 331 2.09 22.98 6.31
N ASP A 332 1.10 23.87 6.20
CA ASP A 332 1.17 24.99 5.24
C ASP A 332 2.26 26.00 5.63
N PRO A 333 3.36 26.12 4.87
CA PRO A 333 4.47 27.03 5.18
C PRO A 333 4.13 28.51 5.00
N ASP A 334 2.99 28.84 4.37
CA ASP A 334 2.50 30.21 4.17
C ASP A 334 1.40 30.61 5.17
N SER A 335 0.98 29.71 6.06
CA SER A 335 0.06 30.05 7.16
C SER A 335 0.81 30.84 8.25
N GLU A 336 0.29 32.01 8.63
CA GLU A 336 0.86 32.73 9.77
C GLU A 336 0.69 31.88 11.03
N ALA A 337 1.79 31.27 11.47
CA ALA A 337 1.87 30.41 12.64
C ALA A 337 1.07 30.99 13.83
N VAL A 338 -0.09 30.40 14.08
CA VAL A 338 -0.71 30.45 15.40
C VAL A 338 0.13 29.51 16.24
N GLU A 339 0.92 30.05 17.17
CA GLU A 339 1.64 29.26 18.18
C GLU A 339 0.60 28.40 18.94
N GLY A 340 0.41 27.14 18.54
CA GLY A 340 -0.59 26.26 19.18
C GLY A 340 -0.80 24.84 18.62
N ASP A 341 -0.71 24.59 17.31
CA ASP A 341 -1.26 23.33 16.72
C ASP A 341 -0.24 22.29 16.23
N SER A 342 1.07 22.57 16.20
CA SER A 342 2.07 21.56 15.80
C SER A 342 2.27 20.42 16.81
N ASP A 343 1.62 20.49 17.98
CA ASP A 343 1.77 19.54 19.09
C ASP A 343 0.64 18.47 19.13
N ALA A 344 -0.42 18.59 18.33
CA ALA A 344 -1.58 17.68 18.38
C ALA A 344 -1.22 16.23 18.00
N VAL A 345 -0.42 16.01 16.95
CA VAL A 345 0.10 14.68 16.58
C VAL A 345 1.14 14.19 17.59
N GLY A 346 1.87 15.12 18.21
CA GLY A 346 2.89 14.84 19.24
C GLY A 346 2.28 14.23 20.50
N ASP A 347 1.10 14.68 20.90
CA ASP A 347 0.40 14.20 22.10
C ASP A 347 -0.42 12.93 21.86
N ALA A 348 -0.65 12.48 20.61
CA ALA A 348 -1.51 11.33 20.31
C ALA A 348 -0.88 9.95 20.60
N VAL A 349 0.45 9.87 20.62
CA VAL A 349 1.21 8.62 20.81
C VAL A 349 2.33 8.79 21.83
N ARG A 350 2.50 7.79 22.69
CA ARG A 350 3.61 7.68 23.65
C ARG A 350 4.48 6.47 23.31
N VAL A 351 5.74 6.74 22.96
CA VAL A 351 6.75 5.71 22.68
C VAL A 351 7.43 5.25 23.98
N ARG A 352 7.65 3.94 24.10
CA ARG A 352 8.32 3.28 25.25
C ARG A 352 9.16 2.09 24.79
N ASP A 353 10.09 1.67 25.64
CA ASP A 353 10.80 0.41 25.44
C ASP A 353 9.88 -0.80 25.74
N LEU A 354 9.96 -1.82 24.89
CA LEU A 354 9.33 -3.12 25.15
C LEU A 354 10.05 -3.82 26.32
N PRO A 355 9.33 -4.62 27.13
CA PRO A 355 9.93 -5.38 28.23
C PRO A 355 10.77 -6.54 27.68
N ALA A 356 12.02 -6.25 27.29
CA ALA A 356 12.84 -7.12 26.44
C ALA A 356 12.96 -8.57 26.95
N ASP A 357 13.26 -8.78 28.23
CA ASP A 357 13.43 -10.14 28.78
C ASP A 357 12.10 -10.92 28.83
N LEU A 358 11.01 -10.24 29.20
CA LEU A 358 9.67 -10.84 29.24
C LEU A 358 9.23 -11.22 27.82
N LEU A 359 9.37 -10.29 26.88
CA LEU A 359 8.99 -10.48 25.49
C LEU A 359 9.84 -11.55 24.82
N ALA A 360 11.16 -11.57 25.06
CA ALA A 360 12.04 -12.62 24.57
C ALA A 360 11.63 -14.00 25.10
N ARG A 361 11.25 -14.10 26.38
CA ARG A 361 10.77 -15.36 26.95
C ARG A 361 9.44 -15.78 26.33
N ALA A 362 8.47 -14.86 26.22
CA ALA A 362 7.17 -15.11 25.61
C ALA A 362 7.34 -15.61 24.16
N GLN A 363 8.14 -14.91 23.34
CA GLN A 363 8.42 -15.32 21.96
C GLN A 363 9.20 -16.64 21.86
N GLY A 364 9.85 -17.08 22.94
CA GLY A 364 10.49 -18.40 23.02
C GLY A 364 9.52 -19.54 23.33
N LEU A 365 8.36 -19.22 23.90
CA LEU A 365 7.26 -20.17 24.13
C LEU A 365 6.32 -20.22 22.93
N ASP A 366 5.85 -19.05 22.49
CA ASP A 366 4.98 -18.88 21.34
C ASP A 366 5.27 -17.51 20.68
N ALA A 367 5.98 -17.55 19.54
CA ALA A 367 6.39 -16.35 18.81
C ALA A 367 5.19 -15.59 18.23
N ASP A 368 4.20 -16.31 17.71
CA ASP A 368 3.04 -15.71 17.05
C ASP A 368 2.11 -15.08 18.09
N ALA A 369 1.86 -15.76 19.20
CA ALA A 369 1.03 -15.22 20.29
C ALA A 369 1.69 -14.01 20.97
N ALA A 370 3.01 -14.04 21.17
CA ALA A 370 3.74 -12.90 21.74
C ALA A 370 3.72 -11.68 20.81
N ARG A 371 3.87 -11.89 19.49
CA ARG A 371 3.72 -10.82 18.50
C ARG A 371 2.30 -10.24 18.50
N ALA A 372 1.29 -11.10 18.47
CA ALA A 372 -0.12 -10.68 18.49
C ALA A 372 -0.47 -9.91 19.78
N ALA A 373 0.17 -10.23 20.91
CA ALA A 373 0.01 -9.46 22.14
C ALA A 373 0.54 -8.02 22.01
N VAL A 374 1.66 -7.80 21.31
CA VAL A 374 2.20 -6.47 21.01
C VAL A 374 1.32 -5.73 20.01
N GLU A 375 0.99 -6.37 18.89
CA GLU A 375 0.23 -5.77 17.79
C GLU A 375 -1.13 -5.25 18.25
N ARG A 376 -1.84 -6.02 19.09
CA ARG A 376 -3.18 -5.69 19.60
C ARG A 376 -3.23 -4.39 20.41
N VAL A 377 -2.14 -3.99 21.04
CA VAL A 377 -2.09 -2.85 21.96
C VAL A 377 -1.30 -1.66 21.43
N ALA A 378 -0.60 -1.86 20.31
CA ALA A 378 0.28 -0.86 19.73
C ALA A 378 -0.40 -0.08 18.60
N VAL A 379 -0.02 1.19 18.48
CA VAL A 379 -0.18 1.97 17.23
C VAL A 379 0.91 1.55 16.25
N ALA A 380 2.15 1.42 16.74
CA ALA A 380 3.27 0.88 15.99
C ALA A 380 4.31 0.28 16.93
N PHE A 381 5.16 -0.60 16.41
CA PHE A 381 6.22 -1.24 17.18
C PHE A 381 7.38 -1.61 16.28
N ASP A 382 8.57 -1.61 16.89
CA ASP A 382 9.80 -2.03 16.24
C ASP A 382 9.90 -3.56 16.20
N THR A 383 10.61 -4.05 15.20
CA THR A 383 10.82 -5.47 15.00
C THR A 383 12.23 -5.77 14.53
N GLU A 384 12.67 -7.00 14.77
CA GLU A 384 13.91 -7.54 14.24
C GLU A 384 13.65 -8.75 13.35
N GLN A 385 14.71 -9.27 12.72
CA GLN A 385 14.68 -10.47 11.88
C GLN A 385 13.71 -10.34 10.70
N GLY A 386 13.78 -9.20 10.00
CA GLY A 386 13.00 -8.95 8.79
C GLY A 386 11.50 -8.81 9.07
N GLY A 387 11.13 -8.20 10.20
CA GLY A 387 9.74 -7.95 10.52
C GLY A 387 9.10 -8.96 11.45
N ALA A 388 9.74 -10.08 11.77
CA ALA A 388 9.08 -11.24 12.39
C ALA A 388 8.92 -11.14 13.92
N ARG A 389 9.93 -10.60 14.63
CA ARG A 389 9.94 -10.58 16.10
C ARG A 389 9.82 -9.16 16.61
N ALA A 390 8.90 -8.92 17.54
CA ALA A 390 8.80 -7.62 18.20
C ALA A 390 10.03 -7.41 19.11
N ALA A 391 10.63 -6.23 19.03
CA ALA A 391 11.83 -5.86 19.78
C ALA A 391 11.94 -4.33 19.88
N GLY A 392 12.84 -3.82 20.72
CA GLY A 392 13.09 -2.38 20.78
C GLY A 392 11.93 -1.60 21.40
N ARG A 393 11.29 -0.73 20.61
CA ARG A 393 10.34 0.28 21.07
C ARG A 393 8.92 0.03 20.57
N VAL A 394 7.94 0.54 21.30
CA VAL A 394 6.51 0.46 21.00
C VAL A 394 5.84 1.81 21.22
N ALA A 395 4.95 2.17 20.30
CA ALA A 395 4.10 3.35 20.33
C ALA A 395 2.70 2.96 20.80
N PHE A 396 2.24 3.55 21.91
CA PHE A 396 0.86 3.41 22.42
C PHE A 396 0.06 4.67 22.14
N SER A 397 -1.24 4.53 21.87
CA SER A 397 -2.15 5.68 21.84
C SER A 397 -2.25 6.31 23.23
N THR A 398 -2.39 7.63 23.30
CA THR A 398 -2.62 8.38 24.55
C THR A 398 -4.11 8.54 24.86
N ALA A 399 -5.00 8.09 23.98
CA ALA A 399 -6.44 8.10 24.22
C ALA A 399 -6.78 7.29 25.47
N SER A 400 -7.66 7.82 26.32
CA SER A 400 -7.92 7.25 27.66
C SER A 400 -8.55 5.86 27.65
N GLU A 401 -9.19 5.46 26.55
CA GLU A 401 -9.82 4.14 26.39
C GLU A 401 -8.95 3.16 25.56
N ALA A 402 -7.82 3.62 25.02
CA ALA A 402 -6.93 2.77 24.24
C ALA A 402 -6.13 1.84 25.16
N PRO A 403 -5.84 0.60 24.71
CA PRO A 403 -4.94 -0.28 25.45
C PRO A 403 -3.54 0.33 25.55
N GLY A 404 -2.87 0.05 26.65
CA GLY A 404 -1.56 0.59 26.96
C GLY A 404 -0.56 -0.47 27.41
N TYR A 405 0.45 -0.01 28.13
CA TYR A 405 1.52 -0.88 28.61
C TYR A 405 1.04 -1.97 29.58
N ALA A 406 0.01 -1.69 30.40
CA ALA A 406 -0.56 -2.71 31.29
C ALA A 406 -1.17 -3.88 30.49
N ASP A 407 -1.93 -3.57 29.44
CA ASP A 407 -2.52 -4.58 28.54
C ASP A 407 -1.46 -5.38 27.78
N LEU A 408 -0.33 -4.75 27.41
CA LEU A 408 0.82 -5.45 26.85
C LEU A 408 1.35 -6.51 27.85
N ILE A 409 1.56 -6.12 29.11
CA ILE A 409 2.08 -7.04 30.14
C ILE A 409 1.09 -8.18 30.37
N GLU A 410 -0.21 -7.90 30.47
CA GLU A 410 -1.24 -8.93 30.60
C GLU A 410 -1.23 -9.91 29.43
N GLY A 411 -1.17 -9.41 28.18
CA GLY A 411 -1.08 -10.26 27.00
C GLY A 411 0.19 -11.12 26.96
N LEU A 412 1.34 -10.62 27.43
CA LEU A 412 2.56 -11.42 27.53
C LEU A 412 2.51 -12.43 28.68
N VAL A 413 1.83 -12.11 29.79
CA VAL A 413 1.58 -13.03 30.89
C VAL A 413 0.74 -14.22 30.41
N ASP A 414 -0.33 -13.96 29.64
CA ASP A 414 -1.17 -15.03 29.05
C ASP A 414 -0.33 -16.01 28.23
N VAL A 415 0.66 -15.52 27.47
CA VAL A 415 1.60 -16.38 26.72
C VAL A 415 2.49 -17.18 27.67
N LEU A 416 3.02 -16.57 28.72
CA LEU A 416 3.86 -17.27 29.71
C LEU A 416 3.08 -18.36 30.47
N GLU A 417 1.80 -18.16 30.77
CA GLU A 417 0.96 -19.14 31.48
C GLU A 417 0.82 -20.47 30.72
N THR A 418 1.11 -20.48 29.41
CA THR A 418 1.16 -21.73 28.62
C THR A 418 2.37 -22.60 28.95
N GLY A 419 3.44 -22.01 29.49
CA GLY A 419 4.74 -22.66 29.73
C GLY A 419 5.21 -22.66 31.18
N TYR A 420 4.45 -22.07 32.10
CA TYR A 420 4.78 -21.97 33.52
C TYR A 420 3.60 -22.43 34.39
N ASP A 421 3.88 -22.97 35.59
CA ASP A 421 2.86 -23.43 36.53
C ASP A 421 2.06 -22.27 37.15
N ALA A 422 2.71 -21.12 37.32
CA ALA A 422 2.11 -19.90 37.84
C ALA A 422 2.88 -18.67 37.36
N VAL A 423 2.15 -17.64 36.94
CA VAL A 423 2.70 -16.35 36.50
C VAL A 423 1.97 -15.23 37.25
N GLU A 424 2.71 -14.30 37.83
CA GLU A 424 2.13 -13.21 38.63
C GLU A 424 2.80 -11.88 38.29
N VAL A 425 2.00 -10.82 38.12
CA VAL A 425 2.52 -9.45 37.98
C VAL A 425 2.73 -8.85 39.37
N SER A 426 3.98 -8.66 39.78
CA SER A 426 4.33 -8.06 41.06
C SER A 426 4.58 -6.56 40.90
N ARG A 427 3.63 -5.73 41.35
CA ARG A 427 3.76 -4.26 41.37
C ARG A 427 4.83 -3.79 42.36
N GLU A 428 5.07 -4.55 43.43
CA GLU A 428 6.10 -4.24 44.43
C GLU A 428 7.51 -4.52 43.91
N GLU A 429 7.69 -5.65 43.21
CA GLU A 429 8.98 -6.03 42.61
C GLU A 429 9.21 -5.39 41.23
N THR A 430 8.21 -4.69 40.69
CA THR A 430 8.23 -4.15 39.32
C THR A 430 8.65 -5.22 38.30
N ALA A 431 8.05 -6.40 38.40
CA ALA A 431 8.43 -7.57 37.60
C ALA A 431 7.25 -8.52 37.37
N VAL A 432 7.29 -9.27 36.27
CA VAL A 432 6.52 -10.51 36.11
C VAL A 432 7.33 -11.65 36.71
N VAL A 433 6.72 -12.40 37.63
CA VAL A 433 7.33 -13.53 38.33
C VAL A 433 6.69 -14.81 37.82
N ALA A 434 7.47 -15.63 37.11
CA ALA A 434 7.00 -16.91 36.56
C ALA A 434 7.66 -18.07 37.33
N ARG A 435 6.86 -19.05 37.72
CA ARG A 435 7.30 -20.22 38.50
C ARG A 435 7.00 -21.48 37.73
N GLU A 436 7.99 -22.37 37.67
CA GLU A 436 7.86 -23.69 37.07
C GLU A 436 8.51 -24.74 37.98
N THR A 437 7.97 -25.94 37.95
CA THR A 437 8.49 -27.11 38.65
C THR A 437 9.04 -28.06 37.61
N ALA A 438 10.36 -28.02 37.40
CA ALA A 438 11.02 -28.82 36.40
C ALA A 438 11.75 -30.02 37.03
N PHE A 439 11.81 -31.12 36.29
CA PHE A 439 12.61 -32.29 36.65
C PHE A 439 14.09 -31.90 36.84
N ASP A 440 14.70 -32.33 37.96
CA ASP A 440 16.13 -32.15 38.25
C ASP A 440 16.84 -33.51 38.15
N PRO A 441 17.64 -33.72 37.08
CA PRO A 441 18.41 -34.95 36.88
C PRO A 441 19.30 -35.33 38.07
N SER A 442 19.80 -34.34 38.82
CA SER A 442 20.67 -34.57 39.97
C SER A 442 19.88 -35.17 41.14
N LEU A 443 18.67 -34.66 41.39
CA LEU A 443 17.77 -35.23 42.41
C LEU A 443 17.36 -36.66 42.04
N ALA A 444 17.11 -36.93 40.75
CA ALA A 444 16.82 -38.28 40.28
C ALA A 444 17.99 -39.25 40.45
N ALA A 445 19.21 -38.81 40.12
CA ALA A 445 20.43 -39.59 40.31
C ALA A 445 20.72 -39.89 41.79
N GLU A 446 20.48 -38.92 42.69
CA GLU A 446 20.57 -39.11 44.15
C GLU A 446 19.60 -40.18 44.68
N ARG A 447 18.46 -40.36 44.00
CA ARG A 447 17.47 -41.42 44.29
C ARG A 447 17.75 -42.72 43.55
N GLY A 448 18.90 -42.83 42.87
CA GLY A 448 19.33 -44.03 42.17
C GLY A 448 18.62 -44.28 40.84
N VAL A 449 17.88 -43.31 40.30
CA VAL A 449 17.20 -43.44 39.01
C VAL A 449 18.26 -43.42 37.90
N PRO A 450 18.33 -44.45 37.03
CA PRO A 450 19.29 -44.48 35.94
C PRO A 450 18.89 -43.51 34.82
N GLU A 451 19.89 -42.83 34.23
CA GLU A 451 19.69 -42.02 33.04
C GLU A 451 19.06 -42.85 31.90
N GLY A 452 18.13 -42.25 31.15
CA GLY A 452 17.43 -42.89 30.05
C GLY A 452 15.91 -42.77 30.17
N PRO A 453 15.12 -43.77 29.70
CA PRO A 453 13.66 -43.68 29.65
C PRO A 453 12.98 -43.35 30.98
N ALA A 454 13.59 -43.69 32.11
CA ALA A 454 13.06 -43.37 33.44
C ALA A 454 13.07 -41.86 33.75
N PHE A 455 14.05 -41.12 33.23
CA PHE A 455 14.08 -39.65 33.35
C PHE A 455 12.97 -39.01 32.51
N GLY A 456 12.76 -39.50 31.28
CA GLY A 456 11.67 -39.04 30.43
C GLY A 456 10.31 -39.21 31.11
N ARG A 457 10.06 -40.40 31.66
CA ARG A 457 8.83 -40.67 32.42
C ARG A 457 8.64 -39.75 33.63
N LEU A 458 9.68 -39.52 34.43
CA LEU A 458 9.61 -38.59 35.56
C LEU A 458 9.40 -37.14 35.11
N ALA A 459 10.02 -36.72 34.00
CA ALA A 459 9.81 -35.41 33.40
C ALA A 459 8.38 -35.24 32.84
N ASP A 460 7.78 -36.32 32.33
CA ASP A 460 6.40 -36.36 31.82
C ASP A 460 5.34 -36.51 32.94
N GLY A 461 5.76 -36.43 34.21
CA GLY A 461 4.85 -36.53 35.36
C GLY A 461 4.47 -37.96 35.76
N GLU A 462 5.18 -38.97 35.26
CA GLU A 462 4.95 -40.37 35.62
C GLU A 462 5.94 -40.87 36.69
N PRO A 463 5.45 -41.53 37.77
CA PRO A 463 6.32 -42.15 38.76
C PRO A 463 7.05 -43.38 38.21
N VAL A 464 8.27 -43.65 38.69
CA VAL A 464 9.09 -44.79 38.29
C VAL A 464 9.50 -45.64 39.49
N GLU A 465 9.66 -46.95 39.26
CA GLU A 465 10.11 -47.91 40.29
C GLU A 465 11.61 -48.15 40.15
N VAL A 466 12.36 -47.92 41.23
CA VAL A 466 13.80 -48.15 41.29
C VAL A 466 14.14 -48.89 42.57
N GLY A 467 14.73 -50.07 42.46
CA GLY A 467 15.15 -50.85 43.62
C GLY A 467 14.02 -51.33 44.55
N GLY A 468 12.75 -51.28 44.11
CA GLY A 468 11.57 -51.62 44.91
C GLY A 468 10.93 -50.44 45.65
N GLU A 469 11.40 -49.21 45.39
CA GLU A 469 10.80 -47.96 45.88
C GLU A 469 10.25 -47.13 44.72
N THR A 470 9.08 -46.53 44.93
CA THR A 470 8.45 -45.59 44.00
C THR A 470 9.10 -44.21 44.12
N VAL A 471 9.68 -43.71 43.04
CA VAL A 471 10.13 -42.32 42.91
C VAL A 471 9.05 -41.54 42.18
N THR A 472 8.47 -40.54 42.84
CA THR A 472 7.46 -39.64 42.22
C THR A 472 8.15 -38.45 41.54
N PRO A 473 7.52 -37.85 40.51
CA PRO A 473 8.05 -36.65 39.87
C PRO A 473 8.37 -35.52 40.86
N GLU A 474 7.50 -35.26 41.83
CA GLU A 474 7.68 -34.18 42.81
C GLU A 474 8.93 -34.41 43.69
N ALA A 475 9.31 -35.66 43.93
CA ALA A 475 10.47 -36.01 44.74
C ALA A 475 11.81 -35.73 44.04
N VAL A 476 11.77 -35.50 42.72
CA VAL A 476 12.94 -35.27 41.86
C VAL A 476 12.80 -34.01 41.01
N SER A 477 11.81 -33.18 41.28
CA SER A 477 11.65 -31.87 40.63
C SER A 477 12.15 -30.74 41.53
N ARG A 478 12.60 -29.65 40.91
CA ARG A 478 13.03 -28.42 41.58
C ARG A 478 12.17 -27.26 41.07
N ALA A 479 11.65 -26.48 42.01
CA ALA A 479 11.00 -25.22 41.71
C ALA A 479 12.03 -24.20 41.21
N ARG A 480 11.77 -23.60 40.06
CA ARG A 480 12.50 -22.48 39.49
C ARG A 480 11.61 -21.25 39.47
N THR A 481 12.20 -20.09 39.67
CA THR A 481 11.50 -18.81 39.58
C THR A 481 12.31 -17.90 38.68
N ASP A 482 11.72 -17.56 37.54
CA ASP A 482 12.25 -16.53 36.65
C ASP A 482 11.55 -15.20 36.97
N ARG A 483 12.31 -14.11 36.86
CA ARG A 483 11.81 -12.74 37.11
C ARG A 483 12.15 -11.88 35.91
N PHE A 484 11.12 -11.26 35.34
CA PHE A 484 11.24 -10.39 34.17
C PHE A 484 10.92 -8.95 34.59
N PRO A 485 11.90 -8.04 34.59
CA PRO A 485 11.68 -6.63 34.95
C PRO A 485 10.67 -5.94 34.01
N ILE A 486 9.83 -5.08 34.57
CA ILE A 486 8.86 -4.25 33.83
C ILE A 486 8.83 -2.83 34.41
N ASP A 487 8.34 -1.86 33.64
CA ASP A 487 8.15 -0.50 34.16
C ASP A 487 6.91 -0.43 35.06
N GLY A 488 7.12 -0.48 36.38
CA GLY A 488 6.03 -0.38 37.35
C GLY A 488 5.31 0.97 37.38
N ALA A 489 5.92 2.05 36.89
CA ALA A 489 5.26 3.35 36.78
C ALA A 489 4.25 3.39 35.62
N ALA A 490 4.48 2.56 34.61
CA ALA A 490 3.65 2.41 33.42
C ALA A 490 2.41 1.51 33.61
N LEU A 491 2.27 0.84 34.76
CA LEU A 491 1.12 -0.03 35.12
C LEU A 491 -0.02 0.72 35.84
N LYS A 492 0.11 2.04 36.00
CA LYS A 492 -0.90 2.92 36.60
C LYS A 492 -1.58 3.72 35.53
#